data_AF-A0A846GLV5-F1
#
_entry.id   AF-A0A846GLV5-F1
#
_cell.length_a   1.000
_cell.length_b   1.000
_cell.length_c   1.000
_cell.angle_alpha   90.00
_cell.angle_beta   90.00
_cell.angle_gamma   90.00
#
_symmetry.space_group_name_H-M   'P 1'
#
loop_
_entity.id
_entity.type
_entity.pdbx_description
1 polymer ?
#
loop_
_entity_poly.entity_id
_entity_poly.type
_entity_poly.pdbx_seq_one_letter_code
_entity_poly.pdbx_strand_id
1 'polypeptide(L)' 'MDWKIFNRHPRASEIAEGLGIIPANLALTPVREKRPYRSNWQHEEPVSREAIATAITQGQDLVSKKGKPYTGYDSGYGV' A
#
# COMPACT_ATOMS: atom_id res chain seq x y z
N MET A 1 10.96 6.59 13.48
CA MET A 1 10.21 7.27 12.41
C MET A 1 8.74 6.98 12.63
N ASP A 2 7.98 8.01 12.98
CA ASP A 2 6.52 7.94 13.18
C ASP A 2 5.80 8.22 11.86
N TRP A 3 5.85 7.27 10.93
CA TRP A 3 5.04 7.36 9.72
C TRP A 3 3.56 7.20 10.07
N LYS A 4 2.69 7.96 9.40
CA LYS A 4 1.22 7.90 9.57
C LYS A 4 0.57 7.80 8.20
N ILE A 5 -0.58 7.11 8.15
CA ILE A 5 -1.39 6.93 6.94
C ILE A 5 -1.74 8.24 6.21
N PHE A 6 -1.75 9.37 6.90
CA PHE A 6 -2.05 10.69 6.31
C PHE A 6 -0.88 11.30 5.54
N ASN A 7 0.32 10.73 5.65
CA ASN A 7 1.52 11.25 5.03
C ASN A 7 2.15 10.20 4.13
N ARG A 8 2.61 10.61 2.95
CA ARG A 8 3.41 9.75 2.09
C ARG A 8 4.70 9.32 2.81
N HIS A 9 5.09 8.05 2.66
CA HIS A 9 6.36 7.57 3.21
C HIS A 9 7.54 8.35 2.58
N PRO A 10 8.57 8.77 3.34
CA PRO A 10 9.71 9.52 2.77
C PRO A 10 10.40 8.80 1.60
N ARG A 11 10.36 7.46 1.65
CA ARG A 11 10.94 6.55 0.66
C ARG A 11 9.90 5.98 -0.30
N ALA A 12 8.74 6.62 -0.45
CA ALA A 12 7.63 6.07 -1.24
C ALA A 12 8.03 5.74 -2.68
N SER A 13 8.85 6.58 -3.32
CA SER A 13 9.38 6.31 -4.66
C SER A 13 10.27 5.07 -4.67
N GLU A 14 11.29 5.00 -3.79
CA GLU A 14 12.20 3.85 -3.67
C GLU A 14 11.42 2.55 -3.42
N ILE A 15 10.39 2.61 -2.57
CA ILE A 15 9.52 1.47 -2.28
C ILE A 15 8.74 1.07 -3.53
N ALA A 16 8.07 2.00 -4.20
CA ALA A 16 7.31 1.70 -5.42
C ALA A 16 8.19 1.12 -6.54
N GLU A 17 9.42 1.63 -6.70
CA GLU A 17 10.41 1.08 -7.65
C GLU A 17 10.79 -0.36 -7.30
N GLY A 18 10.85 -0.70 -6.02
CA GLY A 18 11.11 -2.06 -5.53
C GLY A 18 10.10 -3.11 -6.02
N LEU A 19 8.87 -2.72 -6.38
CA LEU A 19 7.87 -3.62 -6.96
C LEU A 19 8.31 -4.22 -8.30
N GLY A 20 9.12 -3.50 -9.08
CA GLY A 20 9.64 -3.94 -10.37
C GLY A 20 10.73 -5.02 -10.26
N ILE A 21 11.34 -5.16 -9.08
CA ILE A 21 12.39 -6.15 -8.81
C ILE A 21 11.77 -7.49 -8.40
N ILE A 22 10.54 -7.49 -7.88
CA ILE A 22 9.88 -8.68 -7.37
C ILE A 22 9.37 -9.56 -8.53
N PRO A 23 9.66 -10.88 -8.50
CA PRO A 23 9.18 -11.83 -9.49
C PRO A 23 7.68 -11.72 -9.75
N ALA A 24 7.29 -11.75 -11.03
CA ALA A 24 5.93 -11.50 -11.49
C ALA A 24 4.89 -12.43 -10.85
N ASN A 25 5.31 -13.66 -10.54
CA ASN A 25 4.51 -14.77 -9.99
C ASN A 25 4.20 -14.66 -8.49
N LEU A 26 4.82 -13.73 -7.76
CA LEU A 26 4.49 -13.52 -6.35
C LEU A 26 3.26 -12.63 -6.22
N ALA A 27 2.29 -13.10 -5.44
CA ALA A 27 1.15 -12.30 -5.02
C ALA A 27 1.62 -11.24 -4.03
N LEU A 28 1.27 -9.99 -4.29
CA LEU A 28 1.64 -8.86 -3.43
C LEU A 28 0.39 -8.26 -2.81
N THR A 29 0.52 -7.86 -1.54
CA THR A 29 -0.51 -7.10 -0.84
C THR A 29 0.06 -5.77 -0.34
N PRO A 30 -0.69 -4.66 -0.44
CA PRO A 30 -0.29 -3.41 0.19
C PRO A 30 -0.29 -3.54 1.71
N VAL A 31 0.58 -2.76 2.37
CA VAL A 31 0.68 -2.73 3.84
C VAL A 31 0.63 -1.31 4.40
N ARG A 32 0.02 -1.18 5.58
CA ARG A 32 0.00 0.04 6.40
C ARG A 32 0.63 -0.26 7.74
N GLU A 33 1.54 0.60 8.19
CA GLU A 33 2.30 0.37 9.43
C GLU A 33 2.94 -1.04 9.47
N LYS A 34 3.48 -1.49 8.33
CA LYS A 34 4.09 -2.82 8.12
C LYS A 34 3.12 -4.01 8.30
N ARG A 35 1.81 -3.80 8.19
CA ARG A 35 0.80 -4.86 8.28
C ARG A 35 -0.12 -4.86 7.05
N PRO A 36 -0.42 -6.03 6.47
CA PRO A 36 -1.45 -6.12 5.45
C PRO A 36 -2.80 -5.77 6.08
N TYR A 37 -3.56 -4.91 5.41
CA TYR A 37 -4.90 -4.50 5.87
C TYR A 37 -6.02 -5.23 5.13
N ARG A 38 -5.70 -5.95 4.04
CA ARG A 38 -6.62 -6.86 3.36
C ARG A 38 -6.67 -8.18 4.13
N SER A 39 -7.80 -8.48 4.75
CA SER A 39 -8.02 -9.75 5.44
C SER A 39 -8.15 -10.87 4.40
N ASN A 40 -7.39 -11.97 4.56
CA ASN A 40 -7.41 -13.12 3.66
C ASN A 40 -6.82 -12.90 2.25
N TRP A 41 -5.93 -11.90 2.10
CA TRP A 41 -5.31 -11.54 0.82
C TRP A 41 -4.61 -12.69 0.09
N GLN A 42 -4.20 -13.75 0.80
CA GLN A 42 -3.59 -14.97 0.23
C GLN A 42 -4.55 -15.78 -0.64
N HIS A 43 -5.86 -15.61 -0.44
CA HIS A 43 -6.92 -16.32 -1.16
C HIS A 43 -7.74 -15.39 -2.08
N GLU A 44 -7.44 -14.10 -2.08
CA GLU A 44 -8.08 -13.11 -2.95
C GLU A 44 -7.27 -12.92 -4.24
N GLU A 45 -7.86 -12.24 -5.23
CA GLU A 45 -7.11 -11.79 -6.38
C GLU A 45 -5.96 -10.85 -5.94
N PRO A 46 -4.73 -11.09 -6.45
CA PRO A 46 -3.59 -10.22 -6.18
C PRO A 46 -3.88 -8.78 -6.57
N VAL A 47 -3.44 -7.82 -5.75
CA VAL A 47 -3.48 -6.41 -6.16
C VAL A 47 -2.44 -6.21 -7.26
N SER A 48 -2.79 -5.47 -8.31
CA SER A 48 -1.82 -5.13 -9.34
C SER A 48 -0.67 -4.28 -8.74
N ARG A 49 0.55 -4.52 -9.22
CA ARG A 49 1.73 -3.75 -8.79
C ARG A 49 1.53 -2.26 -8.99
N GLU A 50 0.87 -1.87 -10.08
CA GLU A 50 0.54 -0.47 -10.40
C GLU A 50 -0.40 0.15 -9.36
N ALA A 51 -1.42 -0.58 -8.92
CA ALA A 51 -2.32 -0.11 -7.88
C ALA A 51 -1.60 0.04 -6.52
N ILE A 52 -0.69 -0.89 -6.19
CA ILE A 52 0.13 -0.78 -4.98
C ILE A 52 1.08 0.42 -5.07
N ALA A 53 1.78 0.61 -6.20
CA ALA A 53 2.66 1.75 -6.43
C ALA A 53 1.91 3.08 -6.30
N THR A 54 0.71 3.15 -6.87
CA THR A 54 -0.19 4.32 -6.78
C THR A 54 -0.58 4.60 -5.33
N ALA A 55 -0.99 3.57 -4.58
CA ALA A 55 -1.35 3.69 -3.18
C ALA A 55 -0.21 4.20 -2.29
N ILE A 56 1.04 3.84 -2.61
CA ILE A 56 2.23 4.26 -1.87
C ILE A 56 2.64 5.70 -2.24
N THR A 57 2.57 6.06 -3.53
CA THR A 57 3.14 7.32 -4.05
C THR A 57 2.15 8.47 -4.14
N GLN A 58 0.91 8.19 -4.53
CA GLN A 58 -0.17 9.16 -4.73
C GLN A 58 -1.20 9.10 -3.61
N GLY A 59 -1.30 7.95 -2.93
CA GLY A 59 -2.32 7.72 -1.92
C GLY A 59 -3.63 7.26 -2.56
N GLN A 60 -4.67 7.15 -1.74
CA GLN A 60 -5.98 6.66 -2.11
C GLN A 60 -7.06 7.34 -1.27
N ASP A 61 -8.22 7.57 -1.88
CA ASP A 61 -9.36 8.15 -1.18
C ASP A 61 -9.98 7.14 -0.22
N LEU A 62 -9.96 7.48 1.06
CA LEU A 62 -10.49 6.67 2.14
C LEU A 62 -11.53 7.44 2.94
N VAL A 63 -12.39 6.70 3.62
CA VAL A 63 -13.37 7.26 4.54
C VAL A 63 -13.05 6.79 5.95
N SER A 64 -12.93 7.73 6.89
CA SER A 64 -12.70 7.42 8.30
C SER A 64 -13.93 6.74 8.91
N LYS A 65 -13.75 6.08 10.07
CA LYS A 65 -14.87 5.48 10.83
C LYS A 65 -15.99 6.49 11.18
N LYS A 66 -15.67 7.80 11.17
CA LYS A 66 -16.61 8.90 11.42
C LYS A 66 -17.21 9.50 10.13
N GLY A 67 -17.02 8.87 8.98
CA GLY A 67 -17.57 9.31 7.68
C GLY A 67 -16.79 10.44 7.00
N LYS A 68 -15.68 10.91 7.57
CA LYS A 68 -14.87 11.98 6.95
C LYS A 68 -13.95 11.40 5.87
N PRO A 69 -13.98 11.93 4.62
CA PRO A 69 -13.04 11.53 3.57
C PRO A 69 -11.63 12.04 3.89
N TYR A 70 -10.62 11.28 3.51
CA TYR A 70 -9.21 11.65 3.60
C TYR A 70 -8.38 10.86 2.60
N THR A 71 -7.24 11.41 2.18
CA THR A 71 -6.25 10.67 1.40
C THR A 71 -5.37 9.85 2.35
N GLY A 72 -5.35 8.54 2.15
CA GLY A 72 -4.48 7.62 2.87
C GLY A 72 -3.36 7.09 1.97
N TYR A 73 -2.18 6.95 2.54
CA TYR A 73 -1.01 6.38 1.88
C TYR A 73 -0.72 5.01 2.44
N ASP A 74 -0.32 4.08 1.58
CA ASP A 74 0.22 2.80 2.01
C ASP A 74 1.73 2.95 2.32
N SER A 75 2.21 2.19 3.31
CA SER A 75 3.60 2.24 3.76
C SER A 75 4.53 1.31 2.96
N GLY A 76 3.97 0.44 2.12
CA GLY A 76 4.71 -0.49 1.28
C GLY A 76 3.88 -1.67 0.82
N TYR A 77 4.54 -2.81 0.63
CA TYR A 77 3.92 -4.08 0.24
C TYR A 77 4.51 -5.27 1.01
N GLY A 78 3.79 -6.39 1.01
CA GLY A 78 4.21 -7.68 1.54
C GLY A 78 3.95 -8.81 0.54
N VAL A 79 4.66 -9.92 0.74
CA VAL A 79 4.54 -11.20 0.03
C VAL A 79 3.87 -12.24 0.91
#